data_AF-A0A3M1BRT3-F1
#
_entry.id   AF-A0A3M1BRT3-F1
#
_cell.length_a   1.000
_cell.length_b   1.000
_cell.length_c   1.000
_cell.angle_alpha   90.00
_cell.angle_beta   90.00
_cell.angle_gamma   90.00
#
_symmetry.space_group_name_H-M   'P 1'
#
loop_
_entity.id
_entity.type
_entity.pdbx_description
1 polymer ?
#
loop_
_entity_poly.entity_id
_entity_poly.type
_entity_poly.pdbx_seq_one_letter_code
_entity_poly.pdbx_strand_id
1 'polypeptide(L)'
;MLIFYHRNMEKVYTYRKRSRHLHYAFVFSLVVLYFACLPLYPYFRVPLHENLVSFFTIFVLAVGLISLPPALLLRKRLFPVETLQDPYWSYTATRRYFWLYVLCLVPFAFALLVFIAFASLVVLSVGFLVSLCGLILVRPKEEDLK
;
A
#
# COMPACT_ATOMS: atom_id res chain seq x y z
N MET A 1 11.32 19.65 -33.01
CA MET A 1 10.10 19.11 -32.37
C MET A 1 10.21 17.61 -32.08
N LEU A 2 10.64 16.77 -33.04
CA LEU A 2 10.81 15.30 -32.87
C LEU A 2 11.77 14.88 -31.73
N ILE A 3 12.89 15.58 -31.54
CA ILE A 3 13.88 15.25 -30.49
C ILE A 3 13.30 15.45 -29.08
N PHE A 4 12.47 16.47 -28.88
CA PHE A 4 11.81 16.74 -27.59
C PHE A 4 10.76 15.68 -27.26
N TYR A 5 10.01 15.24 -28.28
CA TYR A 5 9.03 14.17 -28.13
C TYR A 5 9.69 12.85 -27.74
N HIS A 6 10.77 12.46 -28.42
CA HIS A 6 11.50 11.22 -28.13
C HIS A 6 12.08 11.20 -26.71
N ARG A 7 12.64 12.33 -26.25
CA ARG A 7 13.23 12.48 -24.92
C ARG A 7 12.18 12.42 -23.79
N ASN A 8 10.96 12.90 -24.04
CA ASN A 8 9.87 12.79 -23.07
C ASN A 8 9.35 11.34 -22.96
N MET A 9 9.25 10.62 -24.07
CA MET A 9 8.82 9.21 -24.08
C MET A 9 9.78 8.31 -23.29
N GLU A 10 11.10 8.53 -23.39
CA GLU A 10 12.09 7.81 -22.58
C GLU A 10 11.94 8.07 -21.08
N LYS A 11 11.64 9.33 -20.69
CA LYS A 11 11.40 9.70 -19.29
C LYS A 11 10.15 9.00 -18.74
N VAL A 12 9.07 8.95 -19.51
CA VAL A 12 7.83 8.25 -19.15
C VAL A 12 8.07 6.76 -18.98
N TYR A 13 8.81 6.13 -19.89
CA TYR A 13 9.18 4.71 -19.78
C TYR A 13 10.01 4.44 -18.52
N THR A 14 11.05 5.25 -18.28
CA THR A 14 11.92 5.12 -17.11
C THR A 14 11.15 5.32 -15.80
N TYR A 15 10.25 6.30 -15.76
CA TYR A 15 9.39 6.53 -14.62
C TYR A 15 8.43 5.36 -14.37
N ARG A 16 7.82 4.80 -15.42
CA ARG A 16 6.92 3.64 -15.29
C ARG A 16 7.63 2.46 -14.64
N LYS A 17 8.88 2.19 -15.04
CA LYS A 17 9.72 1.18 -14.41
C LYS A 17 9.95 1.48 -12.91
N ARG A 18 10.30 2.72 -12.57
CA ARG A 18 10.51 3.16 -11.17
C ARG A 18 9.24 3.10 -10.33
N SER A 19 8.10 3.50 -10.87
CA SER A 19 6.79 3.41 -10.20
C SER A 19 6.41 1.96 -9.88
N ARG A 20 6.67 1.02 -10.81
CA ARG A 20 6.51 -0.42 -10.53
C ARG A 20 7.45 -0.90 -9.43
N HIS A 21 8.71 -0.47 -9.43
CA HIS A 21 9.65 -0.80 -8.35
C HIS A 21 9.20 -0.26 -7.00
N LEU A 22 8.65 0.97 -6.95
CA LEU A 22 8.07 1.53 -5.73
C LEU A 22 6.91 0.66 -5.22
N HIS A 23 5.97 0.30 -6.10
CA HIS A 23 4.87 -0.58 -5.73
C HIS A 23 5.37 -1.92 -5.17
N TYR A 24 6.32 -2.57 -5.86
CA TYR A 24 6.89 -3.82 -5.38
C TYR A 24 7.68 -3.67 -4.08
N ALA A 25 8.32 -2.52 -3.83
CA ALA A 25 8.98 -2.25 -2.56
C ALA A 25 7.98 -2.21 -1.39
N PHE A 26 6.78 -1.65 -1.59
CA PHE A 26 5.70 -1.66 -0.60
C PHE A 26 5.10 -3.05 -0.38
N VAL A 27 4.91 -3.83 -1.44
CA VAL A 27 4.46 -5.22 -1.31
C VAL A 27 5.52 -6.05 -0.59
N PHE A 28 6.78 -5.90 -0.97
CA PHE A 28 7.90 -6.61 -0.37
C PHE A 28 8.07 -6.25 1.11
N SER A 29 7.99 -4.97 1.48
CA SER A 29 8.07 -4.56 2.88
C SER A 29 6.94 -5.14 3.72
N LEU A 30 5.70 -5.15 3.20
CA LEU A 30 4.55 -5.79 3.85
C LEU A 30 4.79 -7.29 4.09
N VAL A 31 5.26 -8.01 3.07
CA VAL A 31 5.55 -9.44 3.14
C VAL A 31 6.67 -9.71 4.14
N VAL A 32 7.81 -9.02 4.03
CA VAL A 32 8.95 -9.20 4.93
C VAL A 32 8.57 -8.94 6.38
N LEU A 33 7.82 -7.86 6.66
CA LEU A 33 7.36 -7.55 8.02
C LEU A 33 6.45 -8.64 8.57
N TYR A 34 5.49 -9.13 7.77
CA TYR A 34 4.62 -10.22 8.19
C TYR A 34 5.42 -11.50 8.52
N PHE A 35 6.34 -11.91 7.64
CA PHE A 35 7.16 -13.09 7.87
C PHE A 35 8.16 -12.91 9.02
N ALA A 36 8.63 -11.69 9.29
CA ALA A 36 9.47 -11.39 10.45
C ALA A 36 8.71 -11.55 11.79
N CYS A 37 7.39 -11.34 11.80
CA CYS A 37 6.55 -11.55 12.98
C CYS A 37 6.28 -13.03 13.30
N LEU A 38 6.25 -13.92 12.30
CA LEU A 38 5.97 -15.34 12.52
C LEU A 38 6.94 -16.04 13.49
N PRO A 39 8.28 -15.92 13.38
CA PRO A 39 9.20 -16.55 14.32
C PRO A 39 9.17 -15.90 15.71
N LEU A 40 8.67 -14.67 15.84
CA LEU A 40 8.53 -13.98 17.12
C LEU A 40 7.31 -14.47 17.92
N TYR A 41 6.27 -14.95 17.24
CA TYR A 41 5.03 -15.41 17.87
C TYR A 41 5.21 -16.38 19.05
N PRO A 42 5.99 -17.48 18.96
CA PRO A 42 6.12 -18.43 20.07
C PRO A 42 6.71 -17.81 21.34
N TYR A 43 7.51 -16.75 21.23
CA TYR A 43 8.16 -16.11 22.38
C TYR A 43 7.23 -15.17 23.15
N PHE A 44 6.21 -14.61 22.49
CA PHE A 44 5.33 -13.59 23.05
C PHE A 44 3.86 -14.04 23.14
N ARG A 45 3.59 -15.36 23.03
CA ARG A 45 2.22 -15.89 23.01
C ARG A 45 1.52 -15.65 24.35
N VAL A 46 0.65 -14.64 24.38
CA VAL A 46 -0.26 -14.38 25.49
C VAL A 46 -1.59 -15.10 25.24
N PRO A 47 -2.19 -15.76 26.25
CA PRO A 47 -3.54 -16.28 26.13
C PRO A 47 -4.54 -15.11 26.10
N LEU A 48 -4.99 -14.73 24.90
CA LEU A 48 -6.04 -13.73 24.73
C LEU A 48 -7.42 -14.37 24.77
N HIS A 49 -8.35 -13.69 25.43
CA HIS A 49 -9.77 -14.05 25.37
C HIS A 49 -10.30 -13.86 23.95
N GLU A 50 -11.10 -14.82 23.47
CA GLU A 50 -11.65 -14.83 22.11
C GLU A 50 -12.41 -13.53 21.74
N ASN A 51 -13.18 -12.96 22.67
CA ASN A 51 -13.89 -11.70 22.47
C ASN A 51 -12.96 -10.54 22.09
N LEU A 52 -11.77 -10.49 22.68
CA LEU A 52 -10.80 -9.44 22.40
C LEU A 52 -10.17 -9.62 21.02
N VAL A 53 -9.88 -10.87 20.63
CA VAL A 53 -9.39 -11.19 19.28
C VAL A 53 -10.44 -10.83 18.23
N SER A 54 -11.71 -11.17 18.46
CA SER A 54 -12.83 -10.83 17.59
C SER A 54 -13.00 -9.32 17.45
N PHE A 55 -12.94 -8.58 18.56
CA PHE A 55 -13.02 -7.12 18.56
C PHE A 55 -11.93 -6.48 17.68
N PHE A 56 -10.67 -6.84 17.89
CA PHE A 56 -9.56 -6.30 17.08
C PHE A 56 -9.66 -6.70 15.61
N THR A 57 -10.13 -7.91 15.33
CA THR A 57 -10.31 -8.39 13.96
C THR A 57 -11.39 -7.58 13.23
N ILE A 58 -12.55 -7.38 13.86
CA ILE A 58 -13.62 -6.53 13.32
C ILE A 58 -13.13 -5.10 13.14
N PHE A 59 -12.35 -4.59 14.09
CA PHE A 59 -11.79 -3.25 14.00
C PHE A 59 -10.82 -3.12 12.81
N VAL A 60 -9.93 -4.09 12.58
CA VAL A 60 -9.04 -4.11 11.39
C VAL A 60 -9.84 -4.12 10.10
N LEU A 61 -10.91 -4.91 10.03
CA LEU A 61 -11.80 -4.94 8.87
C LEU A 61 -12.49 -3.58 8.66
N ALA A 62 -12.97 -2.93 9.73
CA ALA A 62 -13.56 -1.61 9.67
C ALA A 62 -12.54 -0.56 9.20
N VAL A 63 -11.31 -0.60 9.70
CA VAL A 63 -10.20 0.26 9.24
C VAL A 63 -9.90 0.02 7.76
N GLY A 64 -9.90 -1.24 7.32
CA GLY A 64 -9.80 -1.60 5.90
C GLY A 64 -10.93 -1.00 5.06
N LEU A 65 -12.17 -1.15 5.53
CA LEU A 65 -13.36 -0.64 4.84
C LEU A 65 -13.40 0.89 4.80
N ILE A 66 -12.79 1.58 5.77
CA ILE A 66 -12.69 3.04 5.76
C ILE A 66 -11.50 3.52 4.91
N SER A 67 -10.36 2.82 4.91
CA SER A 67 -9.13 3.26 4.24
C SER A 67 -9.06 2.90 2.76
N LEU A 68 -9.56 1.74 2.35
CA LEU A 68 -9.46 1.26 0.97
C LEU A 68 -10.34 2.04 -0.03
N PRO A 69 -11.62 2.35 0.25
CA PRO A 69 -12.45 3.09 -0.72
C PRO A 69 -11.91 4.48 -1.04
N PRO A 70 -11.45 5.30 -0.07
CA PRO A 70 -10.77 6.56 -0.37
C PRO A 70 -9.52 6.36 -1.23
N ALA A 71 -8.73 5.30 -1.02
CA ALA A 71 -7.57 5.01 -1.87
C ALA A 71 -7.99 4.79 -3.34
N LEU A 72 -9.07 4.06 -3.58
CA LEU A 72 -9.59 3.80 -4.93
C LEU A 72 -10.20 5.05 -5.56
N LEU A 73 -10.96 5.84 -4.80
CA LEU A 73 -11.57 7.08 -5.27
C LEU A 73 -10.52 8.15 -5.57
N LEU A 74 -9.55 8.33 -4.66
CA LEU A 74 -8.43 9.24 -4.85
C LEU A 74 -7.58 8.83 -6.04
N ARG A 75 -7.34 7.55 -6.27
CA ARG A 75 -6.65 7.08 -7.48
C ARG A 75 -7.35 7.58 -8.74
N LYS A 76 -8.67 7.43 -8.86
CA LYS A 76 -9.44 7.88 -10.04
C LYS A 76 -9.42 9.41 -10.22
N ARG A 77 -9.33 10.16 -9.13
CA ARG A 77 -9.33 11.64 -9.15
C ARG A 77 -7.95 12.25 -9.38
N LEU A 78 -6.91 11.59 -8.87
CA LEU A 78 -5.53 12.06 -8.90
C LEU A 78 -4.77 11.63 -10.16
N PHE A 79 -5.35 10.75 -10.97
CA PHE A 79 -4.78 10.29 -12.24
C PHE A 79 -5.83 10.45 -13.35
N PRO A 80 -5.43 10.78 -14.60
CA PRO A 80 -4.05 10.83 -15.10
C PRO A 80 -3.30 12.11 -14.73
N VAL A 81 -1.97 12.03 -14.68
CA VAL A 81 -1.07 13.19 -14.52
C VAL A 81 -0.61 13.67 -15.90
N GLU A 82 -0.76 14.96 -16.17
CA GLU A 82 -0.36 15.59 -17.44
C GLU A 82 1.15 15.87 -17.47
N THR A 83 1.86 15.09 -18.27
CA THR A 83 3.34 15.09 -18.35
C THR A 83 3.91 16.28 -19.13
N LEU A 84 3.11 16.90 -19.99
CA LEU A 84 3.50 18.05 -20.81
C LEU A 84 3.33 19.39 -20.09
N GLN A 85 2.38 19.50 -19.15
CA GLN A 85 2.07 20.74 -18.46
C GLN A 85 2.88 20.92 -17.16
N ASP A 86 3.15 19.83 -16.43
CA ASP A 86 3.85 19.88 -15.15
C ASP A 86 5.34 19.51 -15.32
N PRO A 87 6.31 20.43 -15.19
CA PRO A 87 7.74 20.11 -15.28
C PRO A 87 8.21 19.12 -14.19
N TYR A 88 7.48 19.01 -13.07
CA TYR A 88 7.75 18.10 -11.96
C TYR A 88 6.76 16.92 -11.89
N TRP A 89 6.10 16.58 -13.01
CA TRP A 89 5.08 15.54 -13.09
C TRP A 89 5.48 14.22 -12.41
N SER A 90 6.75 13.82 -12.55
CA SER A 90 7.29 12.58 -11.97
C SER A 90 7.31 12.59 -10.44
N TYR A 91 7.62 13.74 -9.83
CA TYR A 91 7.58 13.92 -8.38
C TYR A 91 6.13 13.92 -7.89
N THR A 92 5.25 14.68 -8.57
CA THR A 92 3.82 14.75 -8.26
C THR A 92 3.17 13.36 -8.29
N ALA A 93 3.43 12.59 -9.34
CA ALA A 93 2.90 11.24 -9.50
C ALA A 93 3.46 10.26 -8.44
N THR A 94 4.76 10.32 -8.15
CA THR A 94 5.39 9.48 -7.11
C THR A 94 4.77 9.75 -5.74
N ARG A 95 4.62 11.03 -5.38
CA ARG A 95 4.01 11.45 -4.12
C ARG A 95 2.57 10.93 -4.01
N ARG A 96 1.77 11.04 -5.08
CA ARG A 96 0.39 10.52 -5.11
C ARG A 96 0.35 9.01 -4.88
N TYR A 97 1.18 8.23 -5.57
CA TYR A 97 1.26 6.78 -5.35
C TYR A 97 1.74 6.42 -3.93
N PHE A 98 2.75 7.12 -3.42
CA PHE A 98 3.27 6.89 -2.07
C PHE A 98 2.15 6.99 -1.02
N TRP A 99 1.38 8.08 -1.04
CA TRP A 99 0.27 8.27 -0.11
C TRP A 99 -0.85 7.23 -0.28
N LEU A 100 -1.13 6.82 -1.51
CA LEU A 100 -2.10 5.75 -1.76
C LEU A 100 -1.64 4.40 -1.18
N TYR A 101 -0.36 4.05 -1.34
CA TYR A 101 0.19 2.82 -0.78
C TYR A 101 0.22 2.85 0.74
N VAL A 102 0.60 3.99 1.34
CA VAL A 102 0.54 4.20 2.80
C VAL A 102 -0.90 4.03 3.31
N LEU A 103 -1.88 4.58 2.60
CA LEU A 103 -3.28 4.45 2.98
C LEU A 103 -3.75 2.97 2.94
N CYS A 104 -3.33 2.21 1.93
CA CYS A 104 -3.60 0.77 1.85
C CYS A 104 -2.90 -0.05 2.95
N LEU A 105 -1.80 0.44 3.53
CA LEU A 105 -1.06 -0.23 4.60
C LEU A 105 -1.60 0.05 6.02
N VAL A 106 -2.52 1.00 6.19
CA VAL A 106 -3.08 1.33 7.52
C VAL A 106 -3.67 0.12 8.26
N PRO A 107 -4.45 -0.78 7.63
CA PRO A 107 -4.98 -1.97 8.28
C PRO A 107 -3.88 -2.88 8.84
N PHE A 108 -2.83 -3.13 8.06
CA PHE A 108 -1.67 -3.89 8.53
C PHE A 108 -0.89 -3.18 9.63
N ALA A 109 -0.70 -1.85 9.54
CA ALA A 109 -0.01 -1.09 10.58
C ALA A 109 -0.73 -1.20 11.93
N PHE A 110 -2.06 -1.12 11.95
CA PHE A 110 -2.83 -1.34 13.16
C PHE A 110 -2.71 -2.78 13.65
N ALA A 111 -2.85 -3.77 12.76
CA ALA A 111 -2.71 -5.17 13.12
C ALA A 111 -1.31 -5.52 13.69
N LEU A 112 -0.27 -4.86 13.18
CA LEU A 112 1.10 -4.98 13.68
C LEU A 112 1.23 -4.41 15.10
N LEU A 113 0.61 -3.26 15.40
CA LEU A 113 0.58 -2.72 16.77
C LEU A 113 -0.12 -3.68 17.75
N VAL A 114 -1.25 -4.25 17.33
CA VAL A 114 -1.95 -5.28 18.13
C VAL A 114 -1.06 -6.51 18.31
N PHE A 115 -0.33 -6.93 17.27
CA PHE A 115 0.62 -8.04 17.38
C PHE A 115 1.77 -7.73 18.34
N ILE A 116 2.32 -6.51 18.34
CA ILE A 116 3.37 -6.12 19.29
C ILE A 116 2.85 -6.17 20.74
N ALA A 117 1.61 -5.73 20.98
CA ALA A 117 1.03 -5.69 22.32
C ALA A 117 0.54 -7.06 22.83
N PHE A 118 0.00 -7.89 21.94
CA PHE A 118 -0.77 -9.08 22.31
C PHE A 118 -0.39 -10.35 21.56
N ALA A 119 0.55 -10.28 20.61
CA ALA A 119 1.00 -11.38 19.77
C ALA A 119 -0.14 -12.12 19.02
N SER A 120 -1.22 -11.44 18.65
CA SER A 120 -2.34 -12.09 17.95
C SER A 120 -2.05 -12.32 16.47
N LEU A 121 -1.77 -13.57 16.09
CA LEU A 121 -1.57 -13.95 14.68
C LEU A 121 -2.83 -13.79 13.82
N VAL A 122 -4.01 -14.01 14.39
CA VAL A 122 -5.27 -13.89 13.64
C VAL A 122 -5.46 -12.46 13.16
N VAL A 123 -5.30 -11.49 14.08
CA VAL A 123 -5.44 -10.06 13.76
C VAL A 123 -4.36 -9.64 12.76
N LEU A 124 -3.11 -10.08 12.97
CA LEU A 124 -1.99 -9.81 12.06
C LEU A 124 -2.28 -10.32 10.64
N SER A 125 -2.77 -11.55 10.52
CA SER A 125 -3.07 -12.20 9.23
C SER A 125 -4.18 -11.47 8.49
N VAL A 126 -5.24 -11.05 9.20
CA VAL A 126 -6.34 -10.29 8.61
C VAL A 126 -5.86 -8.92 8.12
N GLY A 127 -5.07 -8.20 8.92
CA GLY A 127 -4.49 -6.92 8.51
C GLY A 127 -3.59 -7.06 7.29
N PHE A 128 -2.78 -8.12 7.24
CA PHE A 128 -1.92 -8.44 6.09
C PHE A 128 -2.75 -8.66 4.81
N LEU A 129 -3.78 -9.51 4.87
CA LEU A 129 -4.61 -9.82 3.71
C LEU A 129 -5.35 -8.59 3.19
N VAL A 130 -5.96 -7.80 4.09
CA VAL A 130 -6.68 -6.58 3.72
C VAL A 130 -5.74 -5.57 3.05
N SER A 131 -4.55 -5.34 3.62
CA SER A 131 -3.57 -4.41 3.05
C SER A 131 -2.98 -4.92 1.73
N LEU A 132 -2.73 -6.22 1.59
CA LEU A 132 -2.25 -6.83 0.35
C LEU A 132 -3.28 -6.64 -0.77
N CYS A 133 -4.57 -6.91 -0.50
CA CYS A 133 -5.65 -6.64 -1.43
C CYS A 133 -5.70 -5.17 -1.86
N GLY A 134 -5.56 -4.24 -0.92
CA GLY A 134 -5.48 -2.81 -1.21
C GLY A 134 -4.35 -2.44 -2.17
N LEU A 135 -3.14 -2.93 -1.89
CA LEU A 135 -1.99 -2.68 -2.76
C LEU A 135 -2.19 -3.24 -4.17
N ILE A 136 -2.73 -4.46 -4.29
CA ILE A 136 -3.03 -5.07 -5.59
C ILE A 136 -3.99 -4.20 -6.41
N LEU A 137 -5.03 -3.65 -5.77
CA LEU A 137 -6.02 -2.81 -6.43
C LEU A 137 -5.46 -1.45 -6.88
N VAL A 138 -4.45 -0.92 -6.17
CA VAL A 138 -3.82 0.37 -6.48
C VAL A 138 -2.54 0.23 -7.33
N ARG A 139 -2.34 -0.94 -7.96
CA ARG A 139 -1.22 -1.19 -8.87
C ARG A 139 -1.11 -0.13 -9.97
N PRO A 140 0.09 0.44 -10.23
CA PRO A 140 0.27 1.49 -11.23
C PRO A 140 -0.02 0.97 -12.64
N LYS A 141 -0.81 1.73 -13.40
CA LYS A 141 -1.21 1.44 -14.78
C LYS A 141 -0.54 2.39 -15.77
N GLU A 142 -0.55 2.01 -17.03
CA GLU A 142 0.04 2.79 -18.12
C GLU A 142 -0.76 4.06 -18.42
N GLU A 143 -2.08 3.97 -18.27
CA GLU A 143 -3.08 5.04 -18.45
C GLU A 143 -2.98 6.16 -17.41
N ASP A 144 -2.22 5.95 -16.32
CA ASP A 144 -2.09 6.91 -15.23
C ASP A 144 -1.23 8.14 -15.63
N LEU A 145 -0.53 8.09 -16.78
CA LEU A 145 0.26 9.19 -17.34
C LEU A 145 -0.27 9.57 -18.73
N LYS A 146 -0.49 10.87 -18.97
CA LYS A 146 -0.90 11.41 -20.27
C LYS A 146 0.04 12.50 -20.77
#